data_AF-A0A3C0BNP7-F1
#
_entry.id   AF-A0A3C0BNP7-F1
#
_cell.length_a   1.000
_cell.length_b   1.000
_cell.length_c   1.000
_cell.angle_alpha   90.00
_cell.angle_beta   90.00
_cell.angle_gamma   90.00
#
_symmetry.space_group_name_H-M   'P 1'
#
loop_
_entity.id
_entity.type
_entity.pdbx_description
1 polymer ?
#
loop_
_entity_poly.entity_id
_entity_poly.type
_entity_poly.pdbx_seq_one_letter_code
_entity_poly.pdbx_strand_id
1 'polypeptide(L)'
;MKQSVEFRHITKFFPGVRALDNVSFRAEGGEVLAFVGENGAGKSTLLKILNGDYQPTNGEYLLNGVPVHFSTPHQAIESGVSVIYQERQIFLELSVAENIFLGRQPAGKLGIIDTA
;
A
#
# COMPACT_ATOMS: atom_id res chain seq x y z
N MET A 1 -7.97 -9.80 -17.44
CA MET A 1 -8.80 -9.21 -16.36
C MET A 1 -8.40 -7.76 -16.21
N LYS A 2 -9.37 -6.85 -16.04
CA LYS A 2 -9.09 -5.42 -15.90
C LYS A 2 -8.71 -5.14 -14.44
N GLN A 3 -7.50 -4.66 -14.20
CA GLN A 3 -7.02 -4.32 -12.86
C GLN A 3 -7.53 -2.92 -12.49
N SER A 4 -7.94 -2.70 -11.26
CA SER A 4 -8.36 -1.37 -10.81
C SER A 4 -8.23 -1.19 -9.30
N VAL A 5 -7.95 0.04 -8.87
CA VAL A 5 -8.05 0.48 -7.48
C VAL A 5 -9.11 1.58 -7.43
N GLU A 6 -10.07 1.46 -6.51
CA GLU A 6 -11.15 2.43 -6.36
C GLU A 6 -11.29 2.83 -4.90
N PHE A 7 -11.46 4.12 -4.65
CA PHE A 7 -11.80 4.68 -3.35
C PHE A 7 -13.16 5.35 -3.45
N ARG A 8 -14.04 5.07 -2.49
CA ARG A 8 -15.39 5.61 -2.42
C ARG A 8 -15.60 6.32 -1.10
N HIS A 9 -15.82 7.63 -1.16
CA HIS A 9 -16.21 8.48 -0.05
C HIS A 9 -15.27 8.42 1.17
N ILE A 10 -13.97 8.23 0.92
CA ILE A 10 -12.98 8.03 1.97
C ILE A 10 -12.84 9.28 2.80
N THR A 11 -13.08 9.10 4.09
CA THR A 11 -12.89 10.13 5.10
C THR A 11 -11.97 9.60 6.17
N LYS A 12 -11.01 10.41 6.63
CA LYS A 12 -10.10 10.05 7.71
C LYS A 12 -9.96 11.20 8.70
N PHE A 13 -10.33 10.93 9.93
CA PHE A 13 -10.08 11.81 11.06
C PHE A 13 -8.91 11.27 11.89
N PHE A 14 -8.03 12.18 12.27
CA PHE A 14 -7.11 12.04 13.40
C PHE A 14 -7.55 13.03 14.49
N PRO A 15 -7.08 12.89 15.74
CA PRO A 15 -7.40 13.85 16.78
C PRO A 15 -7.10 15.29 16.34
N GLY A 16 -8.13 16.14 16.30
CA GLY A 16 -8.02 17.55 15.94
C GLY A 16 -7.91 17.86 14.43
N VAL A 17 -7.88 16.86 13.53
CA VAL A 17 -7.75 17.11 12.09
C VAL A 17 -8.54 16.12 11.22
N ARG A 18 -9.28 16.65 10.25
CA ARG A 18 -9.85 15.87 9.14
C ARG A 18 -8.83 15.79 8.02
N ALA A 19 -8.05 14.71 7.99
CA ALA A 19 -6.96 14.52 7.03
C ALA A 19 -7.44 14.14 5.62
N LEU A 20 -8.58 13.46 5.51
CA LEU A 20 -9.25 13.18 4.24
C LEU A 20 -10.75 13.47 4.41
N ASP A 21 -11.36 14.08 3.40
CA ASP A 21 -12.76 14.50 3.41
C ASP A 21 -13.46 14.03 2.14
N ASN A 22 -14.25 12.95 2.25
CA ASN A 22 -15.07 12.41 1.17
C ASN A 22 -14.33 12.16 -0.18
N VAL A 23 -13.10 11.65 -0.12
CA VAL A 23 -12.26 11.43 -1.30
C VAL A 23 -12.76 10.23 -2.10
N SER A 24 -13.00 10.43 -3.40
CA SER A 24 -13.40 9.36 -4.32
C SER A 24 -12.61 9.44 -5.61
N PHE A 25 -12.03 8.33 -6.04
CA PHE A 25 -11.38 8.21 -7.35
C PHE A 25 -11.23 6.73 -7.74
N ARG A 26 -10.95 6.50 -9.02
CA ARG A 26 -10.66 5.18 -9.56
C ARG A 26 -9.45 5.27 -10.48
N ALA A 27 -8.55 4.30 -10.35
CA ALA A 27 -7.39 4.14 -11.22
C ALA A 27 -7.46 2.76 -11.89
N GLU A 28 -7.14 2.69 -13.18
CA GLU A 28 -7.14 1.46 -13.94
C GLU A 28 -5.70 0.93 -14.14
N GLY A 29 -5.56 -0.37 -14.32
CA GLY A 29 -4.29 -1.00 -14.62
C GLY A 29 -3.70 -0.49 -15.93
N GLY A 30 -2.39 -0.26 -15.94
CA GLY A 30 -1.67 0.32 -17.08
C GLY A 30 -1.57 1.85 -17.04
N GLU A 31 -2.17 2.50 -16.04
CA GLU A 31 -2.08 3.95 -15.84
C GLU A 31 -1.01 4.30 -14.79
N VAL A 32 -0.40 5.48 -14.96
CA VAL A 32 0.44 6.11 -13.94
C VAL A 32 -0.32 7.33 -13.44
N LEU A 33 -0.82 7.26 -12.20
CA LEU A 33 -1.55 8.35 -11.56
C LEU A 33 -0.64 9.07 -10.55
N ALA A 34 -0.77 10.40 -10.47
CA ALA A 34 -0.06 11.22 -9.51
C ALA A 34 -1.03 12.02 -8.62
N PHE A 35 -0.84 11.96 -7.30
CA PHE A 35 -1.45 12.90 -6.37
C PHE A 35 -0.52 14.09 -6.17
N VAL A 36 -1.00 15.28 -6.52
CA VAL A 36 -0.27 16.54 -6.35
C VAL A 36 -1.06 17.44 -5.41
N GLY A 37 -0.34 18.12 -4.52
CA GLY A 37 -0.93 19.02 -3.53
C GLY A 37 0.08 19.38 -2.46
N GLU A 38 -0.24 20.37 -1.63
CA GLU A 38 0.64 20.85 -0.57
C GLU A 38 0.92 19.79 0.51
N ASN A 39 1.93 20.06 1.34
CA ASN A 39 2.16 19.25 2.53
C ASN A 39 0.95 19.34 3.47
N GLY A 40 0.51 18.20 4.00
CA GLY A 40 -0.71 18.12 4.81
C GLY A 40 -2.01 17.90 4.02
N ALA A 41 -2.01 17.92 2.69
CA ALA A 41 -3.20 17.67 1.87
C ALA A 41 -3.74 16.22 1.90
N GLY A 42 -3.24 15.36 2.79
CA GLY A 42 -3.73 13.99 2.95
C GLY A 42 -3.17 12.92 1.99
N LYS A 43 -2.30 13.28 1.04
CA LYS A 43 -1.72 12.35 0.05
C LYS A 43 -1.12 11.09 0.68
N SER A 44 -0.21 11.26 1.63
CA SER A 44 0.44 10.13 2.32
C SER A 44 -0.55 9.36 3.21
N THR A 45 -1.57 10.03 3.75
CA THR A 45 -2.65 9.38 4.51
C THR A 45 -3.45 8.44 3.63
N LEU A 46 -3.76 8.84 2.39
CA LEU A 46 -4.49 8.02 1.43
C LEU A 46 -3.70 6.77 1.05
N LEU A 47 -2.39 6.90 0.80
CA LEU A 47 -1.50 5.76 0.52
C LEU A 47 -1.39 4.81 1.72
N LYS A 48 -1.30 5.35 2.94
CA LYS A 48 -1.30 4.55 4.18
C LYS A 48 -2.62 3.83 4.43
N ILE A 49 -3.75 4.36 3.97
CA ILE A 49 -5.02 3.65 4.00
C ILE A 49 -5.00 2.45 3.05
N LEU A 50 -4.50 2.66 1.82
CA LEU A 50 -4.39 1.59 0.83
C LEU A 50 -3.45 0.46 1.26
N ASN A 51 -2.42 0.79 2.02
CA ASN A 51 -1.46 -0.17 2.58
C ASN A 51 -1.94 -0.82 3.89
N GLY A 52 -3.06 -0.39 4.46
CA GLY A 52 -3.58 -0.95 5.71
C GLY A 52 -2.94 -0.44 7.00
N ASP A 53 -2.04 0.56 6.94
CA ASP A 53 -1.50 1.24 8.14
C ASP A 53 -2.57 2.02 8.89
N TYR A 54 -3.55 2.56 8.17
CA TYR A 54 -4.71 3.24 8.73
C TYR A 54 -6.00 2.71 8.12
N GLN A 55 -7.04 2.62 8.94
CA GLN A 55 -8.39 2.44 8.42
C GLN A 55 -9.05 3.79 8.12
N PRO A 56 -9.86 3.89 7.06
CA PRO A 56 -10.72 5.05 6.88
C PRO A 56 -11.67 5.16 8.06
N THR A 57 -12.04 6.39 8.45
CA THR A 57 -13.12 6.61 9.42
C THR A 57 -14.48 6.37 8.78
N ASN A 58 -14.62 6.65 7.49
CA ASN A 58 -15.81 6.34 6.70
C ASN A 58 -15.42 6.10 5.22
N GLY A 59 -16.30 5.43 4.48
CA GLY A 59 -16.07 5.03 3.09
C GLY A 59 -15.39 3.67 2.97
N GLU A 60 -15.15 3.25 1.72
CA GLU A 60 -14.56 1.94 1.39
C GLU A 60 -13.57 2.08 0.23
N TYR A 61 -12.64 1.13 0.12
CA TYR A 61 -11.79 0.99 -1.04
C TYR A 61 -11.87 -0.43 -1.60
N LEU A 62 -11.72 -0.54 -2.91
CA LEU A 62 -11.94 -1.76 -3.68
C LEU A 62 -10.73 -2.06 -4.54
N LEU A 63 -10.39 -3.33 -4.63
CA LEU A 63 -9.46 -3.87 -5.63
C LEU A 63 -10.26 -4.69 -6.63
N ASN A 64 -10.16 -4.35 -7.90
CA ASN A 64 -10.85 -5.04 -8.99
C ASN A 64 -12.38 -5.15 -8.76
N GLY A 65 -12.97 -4.13 -8.14
CA GLY A 65 -14.41 -4.08 -7.82
C GLY A 65 -14.82 -4.84 -6.56
N VAL A 66 -13.87 -5.45 -5.83
CA VAL A 66 -14.13 -6.16 -4.57
C VAL A 66 -13.70 -5.27 -3.40
N PRO A 67 -14.60 -4.95 -2.45
CA PRO A 67 -14.23 -4.26 -1.22
C PRO A 67 -13.18 -5.05 -0.46
N VAL A 68 -12.12 -4.37 -0.03
CA VAL A 68 -11.04 -4.98 0.74
C VAL A 68 -10.80 -4.17 2.02
N HIS A 69 -10.26 -4.85 3.03
CA HIS A 69 -9.91 -4.24 4.29
C HIS A 69 -8.64 -4.90 4.83
N PHE A 70 -7.50 -4.23 4.65
CA PHE A 70 -6.21 -4.71 5.14
C PHE A 70 -5.98 -4.23 6.57
N SER A 71 -5.84 -5.17 7.50
CA SER A 71 -5.49 -4.88 8.89
C SER A 71 -3.98 -4.74 9.10
N THR A 72 -3.18 -5.15 8.12
CA THR A 72 -1.71 -5.03 8.13
C THR A 72 -1.17 -4.76 6.72
N PRO A 73 0.01 -4.11 6.61
CA PRO A 73 0.75 -3.98 5.35
C PRO A 73 1.00 -5.30 4.62
N HIS A 74 1.17 -6.39 5.37
CA HIS A 74 1.40 -7.70 4.79
C HIS A 74 0.20 -8.18 3.94
N GLN A 75 -1.03 -7.97 4.42
CA GLN A 75 -2.23 -8.35 3.68
C GLN A 75 -2.41 -7.55 2.39
N ALA A 76 -2.04 -6.25 2.41
CA ALA A 76 -2.04 -5.42 1.21
C ALA A 76 -1.05 -5.97 0.16
N ILE A 77 0.15 -6.33 0.61
CA ILE A 77 1.20 -6.93 -0.22
C ILE A 77 0.76 -8.27 -0.83
N GLU A 78 0.15 -9.15 -0.05
CA GLU A 78 -0.40 -10.43 -0.55
C GLU A 78 -1.51 -10.21 -1.59
N SER A 79 -2.21 -9.07 -1.51
CA SER A 79 -3.25 -8.67 -2.45
C SER A 79 -2.71 -7.90 -3.68
N GLY A 80 -1.39 -7.80 -3.83
CA GLY A 80 -0.74 -7.13 -4.97
C GLY A 80 -0.58 -5.62 -4.83
N VAL A 81 -0.78 -5.06 -3.63
CA VAL A 81 -0.57 -3.64 -3.33
C VAL A 81 0.76 -3.46 -2.62
N SER A 82 1.64 -2.63 -3.17
CA SER A 82 2.91 -2.27 -2.52
C SER A 82 3.06 -0.76 -2.45
N VAL A 83 3.46 -0.27 -1.28
CA VAL A 83 3.76 1.14 -1.04
C VAL A 83 5.24 1.31 -0.72
N ILE A 84 5.90 2.21 -1.44
CA ILE A 84 7.28 2.61 -1.19
C ILE A 84 7.24 3.89 -0.35
N TYR A 85 7.80 3.84 0.86
CA TYR A 85 7.87 4.98 1.76
C TYR A 85 9.03 5.92 1.41
N GLN A 86 8.95 7.16 1.88
CA GLN A 86 9.96 8.20 1.60
C GLN A 86 11.33 7.89 2.22
N GLU A 87 11.36 7.18 3.34
CA GLU A 87 12.61 6.78 3.98
C GLU A 87 13.10 5.44 3.41
N ARG A 88 14.41 5.37 3.15
CA ARG A 88 15.06 4.17 2.60
C ARG A 88 15.08 3.06 3.65
N GLN A 89 14.30 2.01 3.45
CA GLN A 89 14.39 0.77 4.21
C GLN A 89 15.33 -0.21 3.49
N ILE A 90 16.62 0.13 3.42
CA ILE A 90 17.65 -0.70 2.78
C ILE A 90 18.65 -1.11 3.86
N PHE A 91 18.97 -2.40 3.91
CA PHE A 91 20.01 -2.92 4.79
C PHE A 91 21.33 -2.90 4.02
N LEU A 92 22.24 -2.04 4.44
CA LEU A 92 23.53 -1.82 3.75
C LEU A 92 24.50 -2.99 3.92
N GLU A 93 24.25 -3.81 4.95
CA GLU A 93 24.99 -5.04 5.25
C GLU A 93 24.60 -6.20 4.34
N LEU A 94 23.48 -6.07 3.62
CA LEU A 94 22.97 -7.08 2.70
C LEU A 94 23.31 -6.71 1.25
N SER A 95 23.54 -7.73 0.44
CA SER A 95 23.63 -7.57 -1.01
C SER A 95 22.31 -7.05 -1.61
N VAL A 96 22.36 -6.59 -2.85
CA VAL A 96 21.16 -6.17 -3.60
C VAL A 96 20.14 -7.31 -3.69
N ALA A 97 20.62 -8.53 -3.97
CA ALA A 97 19.76 -9.71 -4.04
C ALA A 97 19.07 -9.98 -2.70
N GLU A 98 19.82 -9.96 -1.60
CA GLU A 98 19.26 -10.18 -0.26
C GLU A 98 18.26 -9.10 0.15
N ASN A 99 18.47 -7.83 -0.24
CA ASN A 99 17.49 -6.76 -0.02
C ASN A 99 16.20 -6.99 -0.83
N ILE A 100 16.30 -7.44 -2.09
CA ILE A 100 15.15 -7.71 -2.96
C ILE A 100 14.33 -8.90 -2.44
N PHE A 101 15.01 -9.96 -1.97
CA PHE A 101 14.38 -11.19 -1.51
C PHE A 101 14.13 -11.21 0.02
N LEU A 102 14.28 -10.09 0.71
CA LEU A 102 14.09 -10.04 2.16
C LEU A 102 12.66 -10.45 2.54
N GLY A 103 12.53 -11.49 3.37
CA GLY A 103 11.25 -12.09 3.74
C GLY A 103 10.62 -12.99 2.66
N ARG A 104 11.33 -13.19 1.54
CA ARG A 104 10.97 -14.03 0.39
C ARG A 104 12.20 -14.74 -0.18
N GLN A 105 13.11 -15.18 0.69
CA GLN A 105 14.35 -15.81 0.27
C GLN A 105 14.04 -17.07 -0.56
N PRO A 106 14.79 -17.33 -1.66
CA PRO A 106 14.68 -18.58 -2.38
C PRO A 106 14.92 -19.74 -1.42
N ALA A 107 13.90 -20.57 -1.25
CA ALA A 107 13.97 -21.72 -0.36
C ALA A 107 13.54 -22.99 -1.10
N GLY A 108 14.26 -24.08 -0.84
CA GLY A 108 13.87 -25.40 -1.30
C GLY A 108 12.55 -25.85 -0.65
N LYS A 109 12.01 -27.00 -1.10
CA LYS A 109 10.74 -27.56 -0.58
C LYS A 109 10.68 -27.75 0.94
N LEU A 110 11.84 -27.84 1.60
CA LEU A 110 11.98 -28.00 3.05
C LEU A 110 12.16 -26.67 3.80
N GLY A 111 12.06 -25.52 3.11
CA GLY A 111 12.28 -24.20 3.70
C GLY A 111 13.75 -23.85 3.93
N ILE A 112 14.69 -24.67 3.43
CA ILE A 112 16.13 -24.39 3.49
C ILE A 112 16.44 -23.29 2.48
N ILE A 113 17.00 -22.19 2.97
CA ILE A 113 17.44 -21.07 2.13
C ILE A 113 18.62 -21.54 1.29
N ASP A 114 18.51 -21.36 -0.03
CA ASP A 114 19.62 -21.61 -0.94
C ASP A 114 20.53 -20.37 -0.97
N THR A 115 21.75 -20.54 -0.48
CA THR A 115 22.76 -19.48 -0.42
C THR A 115 23.86 -19.67 -1.47
N ALA A 116 23.71 -20.64 -2.37
CA ALA A 116 24.69 -20.95 -3.42
C ALA A 116 24.55 -20.05 -4.66
#